data_AF-A0A381WUW1-F1
#
_entry.id   AF-A0A381WUW1-F1
#
_cell.length_a   1.000
_cell.length_b   1.000
_cell.length_c   1.000
_cell.angle_alpha   90.00
_cell.angle_beta   90.00
_cell.angle_gamma   90.00
#
_symmetry.space_group_name_H-M   'P 1'
#
loop_
_entity.id
_entity.type
_entity.pdbx_description
1 polymer ?
#
loop_
_entity_poly.entity_id
_entity_poly.type
_entity_poly.pdbx_seq_one_letter_code
_entity_poly.pdbx_strand_id
1 'polypeptide(L)'
;MDIEKQFEEAFSRITLPDGQPLPSAEPEIVHGCLINNDFAKITLILPEDSPLRGSLPAQVEAEIKQIQQIERVAIEVLTDPPEENEPPKPS
;
A
#
# COMPACT_ATOMS: atom_id res chain seq x y z
N MET A 1 -19.16 -5.07 -7.54
CA MET A 1 -18.42 -4.07 -6.75
C MET A 1 -17.04 -3.98 -7.35
N ASP A 2 -16.64 -2.80 -7.77
CA ASP A 2 -15.32 -2.53 -8.33
C ASP A 2 -14.24 -2.94 -7.32
N ILE A 3 -13.19 -3.61 -7.81
CA ILE A 3 -12.08 -4.06 -6.96
C ILE A 3 -11.38 -2.84 -6.34
N GLU A 4 -11.22 -1.77 -7.11
CA GLU A 4 -10.64 -0.50 -6.67
C GLU A 4 -11.32 0.03 -5.41
N LYS A 5 -12.67 0.06 -5.41
CA LYS A 5 -13.44 0.52 -4.26
C LYS A 5 -13.28 -0.37 -3.03
N GLN A 6 -13.13 -1.68 -3.21
CA GLN A 6 -12.87 -2.61 -2.09
C GLN A 6 -11.49 -2.36 -1.47
N PHE A 7 -10.49 -2.03 -2.28
CA PHE A 7 -9.17 -1.63 -1.79
C PHE A 7 -9.24 -0.29 -1.05
N GLU A 8 -9.93 0.71 -1.60
CA GLU A 8 -10.14 2.00 -0.92
C GLU A 8 -10.81 1.81 0.45
N GLU A 9 -11.85 0.97 0.52
CA GLU A 9 -12.53 0.64 1.78
C GLU A 9 -11.61 -0.11 2.75
N ALA A 10 -10.79 -1.05 2.26
CA ALA A 10 -9.83 -1.77 3.09
C ALA A 10 -8.75 -0.83 3.65
N PHE A 11 -8.20 0.07 2.83
CA PHE A 11 -7.24 1.07 3.28
C PHE A 11 -7.85 2.06 4.28
N SER A 12 -9.11 2.45 4.10
CA SER A 12 -9.82 3.33 5.03
C SER A 12 -10.08 2.68 6.41
N ARG A 13 -10.02 1.35 6.51
CA ARG A 13 -10.16 0.62 7.79
C ARG A 13 -8.85 0.51 8.55
N ILE A 14 -7.72 0.72 7.88
CA ILE A 14 -6.40 0.69 8.50
C ILE A 14 -6.19 2.00 9.25
N THR A 15 -6.09 1.89 10.57
CA THR A 15 -5.84 3.02 11.46
C THR A 15 -4.37 3.08 11.81
N LEU A 16 -3.74 4.22 11.56
CA LEU A 16 -2.37 4.52 11.94
C LEU A 16 -2.25 4.67 13.47
N PRO A 17 -1.03 4.60 14.04
CA PRO A 17 -0.78 4.85 15.45
C PRO A 17 -1.30 6.21 15.94
N ASP A 18 -1.28 7.21 15.07
CA ASP A 18 -1.81 8.56 15.33
C ASP A 18 -3.35 8.63 15.29
N GLY A 19 -4.04 7.51 15.03
CA GLY A 19 -5.50 7.42 14.98
C GLY A 19 -6.11 7.88 13.65
N GLN A 20 -5.29 8.33 12.69
CA GLN A 20 -5.72 8.70 11.34
C GLN A 20 -5.82 7.45 10.44
N PRO A 21 -6.77 7.42 9.48
CA PRO A 21 -6.82 6.35 8.49
C PRO A 21 -5.61 6.45 7.55
N LEU A 22 -5.12 5.30 7.08
CA LEU A 22 -3.98 5.20 6.17
C LEU A 22 -4.04 6.15 4.94
N PRO A 23 -5.15 6.28 4.20
CA PRO A 23 -5.23 7.19 3.06
C PRO A 23 -5.18 8.69 3.45
N SER A 24 -5.37 9.01 4.73
CA SER A 24 -5.22 10.39 5.25
C SER A 24 -3.87 10.63 5.92
N ALA A 25 -2.93 9.68 5.80
CA ALA A 25 -1.56 9.86 6.25
C ALA A 25 -0.84 10.85 5.32
N GLU A 26 -0.20 11.86 5.90
CA GLU A 26 0.76 12.71 5.18
C GLU A 26 2.17 12.44 5.74
N PRO A 27 3.21 12.31 4.89
CA PRO A 27 3.16 12.23 3.42
C PRO A 27 2.53 10.92 2.91
N GLU A 28 2.24 10.85 1.60
CA GLU A 28 1.57 9.71 0.95
C GLU A 28 2.32 8.39 1.20
N ILE A 29 1.86 7.63 2.19
CA ILE A 29 2.48 6.36 2.62
C ILE A 29 2.27 5.28 1.56
N VAL A 30 1.10 5.25 0.92
CA VAL A 30 0.78 4.25 -0.10
C VAL A 30 1.18 4.81 -1.45
N HIS A 31 2.33 4.36 -1.98
CA HIS A 31 2.82 4.80 -3.28
C HIS A 31 2.02 4.22 -4.45
N GLY A 32 1.57 2.97 -4.30
CA GLY A 32 0.81 2.33 -5.36
C GLY A 32 0.28 0.95 -4.98
N CYS A 33 -0.83 0.59 -5.59
CA CYS A 33 -1.44 -0.73 -5.50
C CYS A 33 -1.53 -1.34 -6.90
N LEU A 34 -0.81 -2.43 -7.13
CA LEU A 34 -0.84 -3.19 -8.38
C LEU A 34 -1.69 -4.43 -8.16
N ILE A 35 -2.79 -4.52 -8.89
CA ILE A 35 -3.72 -5.65 -8.82
C ILE A 35 -3.58 -6.46 -10.10
N ASN A 36 -3.33 -7.76 -9.96
CA ASN A 36 -3.21 -8.70 -11.06
C ASN A 36 -4.01 -9.97 -10.73
N ASN A 37 -5.24 -10.04 -11.22
CA ASN A 37 -6.19 -11.12 -10.94
C ASN A 37 -6.35 -11.36 -9.42
N ASP A 38 -5.86 -12.48 -8.91
CA ASP A 38 -5.91 -12.88 -7.49
C ASP A 38 -4.75 -12.33 -6.64
N PHE A 39 -3.80 -11.65 -7.28
CA PHE A 39 -2.60 -11.12 -6.63
C PHE A 39 -2.66 -9.58 -6.48
N ALA A 40 -2.35 -9.09 -5.29
CA ALA A 40 -2.21 -7.67 -5.00
C ALA A 40 -0.81 -7.35 -4.47
N LYS A 41 -0.10 -6.43 -5.13
CA LYS A 41 1.15 -5.86 -4.65
C LYS A 41 0.90 -4.44 -4.17
N ILE A 42 1.13 -4.18 -2.89
CA ILE A 42 1.02 -2.85 -2.30
C ILE A 42 2.42 -2.32 -2.03
N THR A 43 2.71 -1.13 -2.51
CA THR A 43 3.98 -0.44 -2.30
C THR A 43 3.78 0.66 -1.28
N LEU A 44 4.48 0.58 -0.16
CA LEU A 44 4.45 1.53 0.95
C LEU A 44 5.79 2.26 1.01
N ILE A 45 5.77 3.59 1.06
CA ILE A 45 6.94 4.41 1.34
C ILE A 45 6.93 4.74 2.83
N LEU A 46 7.88 4.16 3.55
CA LEU A 46 8.06 4.35 4.98
C LEU A 46 9.54 4.63 5.30
N PRO A 47 9.85 5.77 5.95
CA PRO A 47 11.20 6.07 6.43
C PRO A 47 11.77 4.92 7.27
N GLU A 48 13.09 4.70 7.26
CA GLU A 48 13.74 3.67 8.10
C GLU A 48 13.40 3.83 9.59
N ASP A 49 13.30 5.07 10.07
CA ASP A 49 12.97 5.40 11.45
C ASP A 49 11.47 5.26 11.78
N SER A 50 10.63 4.95 10.78
CA SER A 50 9.18 4.92 10.98
C SER A 50 8.74 3.70 11.79
N PRO A 51 8.01 3.88 12.91
CA PRO A 51 7.48 2.78 13.71
C PRO A 51 6.44 1.95 12.95
N LEU A 52 5.91 2.48 11.84
CA LEU A 52 4.96 1.81 10.96
C LEU A 52 5.57 0.60 10.27
N ARG A 53 6.89 0.56 10.04
CA ARG A 53 7.53 -0.56 9.30
C ARG A 53 7.32 -1.92 9.95
N GLY A 54 7.14 -1.96 11.28
CA GLY A 54 6.90 -3.20 12.01
C GLY A 54 5.44 -3.66 12.02
N SER A 55 4.48 -2.76 11.79
CA SER A 55 3.05 -3.03 12.06
C SER A 55 2.14 -2.74 10.87
N LEU A 56 2.43 -1.69 10.08
CA LEU A 56 1.61 -1.28 8.96
C LEU A 56 1.57 -2.33 7.85
N PRO A 57 2.70 -2.94 7.41
CA PRO A 57 2.66 -3.95 6.37
C PRO A 57 1.76 -5.13 6.72
N ALA A 58 1.82 -5.60 7.97
CA ALA A 58 1.00 -6.70 8.44
C ALA A 58 -0.50 -6.33 8.49
N GLN A 59 -0.84 -5.10 8.90
CA GLN A 59 -2.21 -4.62 8.89
C GLN A 59 -2.77 -4.49 7.47
N VAL A 60 -1.99 -3.89 6.57
CA VAL A 60 -2.37 -3.79 5.15
C VAL A 60 -2.61 -5.18 4.57
N GLU A 61 -1.67 -6.11 4.78
CA GLU A 61 -1.82 -7.48 4.28
C GLU A 61 -3.10 -8.14 4.80
N ALA A 62 -3.39 -7.99 6.10
CA ALA A 62 -4.56 -8.59 6.73
C ALA A 62 -5.88 -8.02 6.19
N GLU A 63 -5.98 -6.71 6.01
CA GLU A 63 -7.18 -6.05 5.47
C GLU A 63 -7.39 -6.39 3.99
N ILE A 64 -6.33 -6.38 3.17
CA ILE A 64 -6.44 -6.75 1.75
C ILE A 64 -6.81 -8.23 1.60
N LYS A 65 -6.33 -9.12 2.46
CA LYS A 65 -6.72 -10.54 2.49
C LYS A 65 -8.21 -10.76 2.80
N GLN A 66 -8.93 -9.78 3.35
CA GLN A 66 -10.40 -9.87 3.53
C GLN A 66 -11.15 -9.76 2.19
N ILE A 67 -10.50 -9.23 1.14
CA ILE A 67 -11.09 -9.13 -0.19
C ILE A 67 -11.11 -10.52 -0.80
N GLN A 68 -12.30 -11.13 -0.92
CA GLN A 68 -12.46 -12.52 -1.41
C GLN A 68 -11.84 -12.77 -2.80
N GLN A 69 -11.64 -11.73 -3.60
CA GLN A 69 -11.04 -11.81 -4.92
C GLN A 69 -9.51 -11.91 -4.90
N ILE A 70 -8.87 -11.64 -3.75
CA ILE A 70 -7.42 -11.62 -3.59
C ILE A 70 -6.98 -12.81 -2.75
N GLU A 71 -6.31 -13.77 -3.38
CA GLU A 71 -5.72 -14.92 -2.67
C GLU A 71 -4.31 -14.60 -2.15
N ARG A 72 -3.59 -13.73 -2.85
CA ARG A 72 -2.17 -13.47 -2.59
C ARG A 72 -1.91 -11.97 -2.46
N VAL A 73 -1.28 -11.60 -1.35
CA VAL A 73 -0.92 -10.21 -1.08
C VAL A 73 0.59 -10.13 -0.87
N ALA A 74 1.22 -9.16 -1.51
CA ALA A 74 2.62 -8.80 -1.30
C ALA A 74 2.71 -7.35 -0.87
N ILE A 75 3.43 -7.09 0.21
CA ILE A 75 3.69 -5.74 0.70
C ILE A 75 5.17 -5.42 0.48
N GLU A 76 5.42 -4.39 -0.32
CA GLU A 76 6.75 -3.86 -0.59
C GLU A 76 6.91 -2.57 0.21
N VAL A 77 7.94 -2.50 1.06
CA VAL A 77 8.22 -1.32 1.89
C VAL A 77 9.51 -0.68 1.41
N LEU A 78 9.41 0.54 0.91
CA LEU A 78 10.53 1.34 0.42
C LEU A 78 10.82 2.47 1.39
N THR A 79 12.09 2.83 1.53
CA THR A 79 12.54 3.96 2.36
C THR A 79 12.35 5.30 1.66
N ASP A 80 12.55 5.27 0.36
CA ASP A 80 12.41 6.38 -0.56
C ASP A 80 11.47 5.97 -1.69
N PRO A 81 10.72 6.91 -2.28
CA PRO A 81 10.04 6.65 -3.53
C PRO A 81 11.04 6.07 -4.53
N PRO A 82 10.68 5.03 -5.30
CA PRO A 82 11.54 4.54 -6.35
C PRO A 82 11.84 5.72 -7.28
N GLU A 83 13.11 5.90 -7.69
CA GLU A 83 13.42 6.84 -8.77
C GLU A 83 12.55 6.47 -9.95
N GLU A 84 11.61 7.37 -10.29
CA GLU A 84 10.82 7.29 -11.50
C GLU A 84 11.85 7.25 -12.62
N ASN A 85 12.14 6.05 -13.13
CA ASN A 85 13.08 5.91 -14.24
C ASN A 85 12.48 6.74 -15.36
N GLU A 86 13.07 7.91 -15.60
CA GLU A 86 12.70 8.82 -16.67
C GLU A 86 12.41 7.96 -17.92
N PRO A 87 11.28 8.15 -18.62
CA PRO A 87 11.05 7.43 -19.87
C PRO A 87 12.29 7.63 -20.74
N PRO A 88 12.84 6.55 -21.34
CA PRO A 88 14.13 6.61 -22.02
C PRO A 88 14.07 7.76 -23.02
N LYS A 89 14.87 8.79 -22.75
CA LYS A 89 14.93 9.99 -23.58
C LYS A 89 15.23 9.53 -25.00
N PRO A 90 14.34 9.77 -25.99
CA PRO A 90 14.63 9.36 -27.35
C PRO A 90 15.90 10.09 -27.79
N SER A 91 16.90 9.31 -28.19
CA SER A 91 18.19 9.78 -28.71
C SER A 91 18.04 10.49 -30.05
#